data_AF-X1DMM2-F1
#
_entry.id   AF-X1DMM2-F1
#
_cell.length_a   1.000
_cell.length_b   1.000
_cell.length_c   1.000
_cell.angle_alpha   90.00
_cell.angle_beta   90.00
_cell.angle_gamma   90.00
#
_symmetry.space_group_name_H-M   'P 1'
#
loop_
_entity.id
_entity.type
_entity.pdbx_description
1 polymer ?
#
loop_
_entity_poly.entity_id
_entity_poly.type
_entity_poly.pdbx_seq_one_letter_code
_entity_poly.pdbx_strand_id
1 'polypeptide(L)'
;IRLLTNFEIDSYNALTVLLCGQETLTRKFGLSILESLANSITFTIKLLNLAKEESFSYIEQRINQVGTSSILFTKNALALTHQASGGIMRNINTIAQAALVKAFLVKSPQVEVEHVQSVIER
;
A
#
# COMPACT_ATOMS: atom_id res chain seq x y z
N ILE A 1 -28.67 10.36 -6.33
CA ILE A 1 -27.87 9.19 -5.89
C ILE A 1 -28.76 8.14 -5.22
N ARG A 2 -29.59 8.49 -4.21
CA ARG A 2 -30.62 7.58 -3.66
C ARG A 2 -31.51 6.89 -4.71
N LEU A 3 -31.89 7.60 -5.77
CA LEU A 3 -32.72 7.06 -6.87
C LEU A 3 -31.99 6.07 -7.81
N LEU A 4 -30.66 6.05 -7.80
CA LEU A 4 -29.84 5.13 -8.62
C LEU A 4 -29.31 3.94 -7.82
N THR A 5 -29.30 4.05 -6.49
CA THR A 5 -28.83 3.01 -5.56
C THR A 5 -29.97 2.35 -4.78
N ASN A 6 -31.20 2.86 -4.91
CA ASN A 6 -32.39 2.30 -4.27
C ASN A 6 -33.48 2.16 -5.34
N PHE A 7 -33.33 1.13 -6.16
CA PHE A 7 -34.38 0.69 -7.07
C PHE A 7 -35.38 -0.11 -6.22
N GLU A 8 -36.46 0.53 -5.79
CA GLU A 8 -37.64 -0.23 -5.38
C GLU A 8 -38.17 -0.93 -6.64
N ILE A 9 -37.81 -2.20 -6.77
CA ILE A 9 -38.60 -3.36 -7.23
C ILE A 9 -37.59 -4.53 -7.30
N ASP A 10 -37.68 -5.40 -6.29
CA ASP A 10 -37.09 -6.74 -6.18
C ASP A 10 -35.60 -6.98 -6.58
N SER A 11 -34.77 -7.02 -5.53
CA SER A 11 -33.72 -8.03 -5.30
C SER A 11 -32.27 -7.81 -5.76
N TYR A 12 -31.87 -6.70 -6.40
CA TYR A 12 -30.42 -6.48 -6.66
C TYR A 12 -29.96 -5.02 -6.50
N ASN A 13 -28.87 -4.83 -5.73
CA ASN A 13 -28.07 -3.61 -5.78
C ASN A 13 -27.43 -3.49 -7.17
N ALA A 14 -28.07 -2.77 -8.10
CA ALA A 14 -27.63 -2.64 -9.48
C ALA A 14 -26.29 -1.89 -9.64
N LEU A 15 -25.82 -1.19 -8.60
CA LEU A 15 -24.63 -0.36 -8.66
C LEU A 15 -23.92 -0.26 -7.29
N THR A 16 -22.68 -0.74 -7.23
CA THR A 16 -21.76 -0.49 -6.11
C THR A 16 -20.83 0.65 -6.49
N VAL A 17 -20.78 1.71 -5.68
CA VAL A 17 -19.89 2.87 -5.90
C VAL A 17 -18.72 2.80 -4.94
N LEU A 18 -17.50 2.65 -5.48
CA LEU A 18 -16.26 2.76 -4.71
C LEU A 18 -15.65 4.14 -4.92
N LEU A 19 -15.54 4.91 -3.84
CA LEU A 19 -14.90 6.23 -3.86
C LEU A 19 -13.49 6.09 -3.28
N CYS A 20 -12.48 6.34 -4.12
CA CYS A 20 -11.08 6.33 -3.71
C CYS A 20 -10.43 7.69 -3.99
N GLY A 21 -9.52 8.11 -3.11
CA GLY A 21 -8.85 9.38 -3.25
C GLY A 21 -7.90 9.66 -2.09
N GLN A 22 -7.25 10.82 -2.16
CA GLN A 22 -6.36 11.29 -1.10
C GLN A 22 -7.15 11.76 0.12
N GLU A 23 -6.46 12.00 1.24
CA GLU A 23 -7.05 12.43 2.52
C GLU A 23 -7.96 13.69 2.40
N THR A 24 -7.67 14.54 1.41
CA THR A 24 -8.51 15.70 1.04
C THR A 24 -9.94 15.32 0.68
N LEU A 25 -10.18 14.10 0.19
CA LEU A 25 -11.51 13.63 -0.19
C LEU A 25 -12.40 13.45 1.04
N THR A 26 -11.87 12.89 2.12
CA THR A 26 -12.58 12.77 3.41
C THR A 26 -12.93 14.15 3.97
N ARG A 27 -12.03 15.13 3.85
CA ARG A 27 -12.32 16.53 4.25
C ARG A 27 -13.45 17.14 3.41
N LYS A 28 -13.48 16.88 2.10
CA LYS A 28 -14.54 17.36 1.21
C LYS A 28 -15.92 16.79 1.58
N PHE A 29 -16.00 15.53 2.01
CA PHE A 29 -17.25 14.95 2.51
C PHE A 29 -17.76 15.58 3.81
N GLY A 30 -16.91 16.29 4.55
CA GLY A 30 -17.31 17.08 5.72
C GLY A 30 -17.92 18.45 5.38
N LEU A 31 -17.99 18.83 4.10
CA LEU A 31 -18.65 20.07 3.68
C LEU A 31 -20.17 19.88 3.69
N SER A 32 -20.92 20.86 4.21
CA SER A 32 -22.39 20.81 4.29
C SER A 32 -23.07 20.55 2.93
N ILE A 33 -22.45 20.98 1.82
CA ILE A 33 -22.96 20.74 0.47
C ILE A 33 -22.90 19.26 0.04
N LEU A 34 -22.03 18.46 0.66
CA LEU A 34 -21.85 17.03 0.38
C LEU A 34 -22.38 16.13 1.50
N GLU A 35 -23.04 16.67 2.52
CA GLU A 35 -23.52 15.94 3.69
C GLU A 35 -24.47 14.78 3.32
N SER A 36 -25.38 15.01 2.37
CA SER A 36 -26.29 13.96 1.88
C SER A 36 -25.56 12.79 1.20
N LEU A 37 -24.43 13.06 0.54
CA LEU A 37 -23.58 12.04 -0.06
C LEU A 37 -22.75 11.33 1.01
N ALA A 38 -22.18 12.08 1.96
CA ALA A 38 -21.43 11.52 3.08
C ALA A 38 -22.28 10.54 3.91
N ASN A 39 -23.54 10.88 4.20
CA ASN A 39 -24.49 10.02 4.91
C ASN A 39 -24.90 8.76 4.12
N SER A 40 -24.63 8.70 2.81
CA SER A 40 -24.87 7.51 1.99
C SER A 40 -23.67 6.57 1.90
N ILE A 41 -22.54 6.92 2.52
CA ILE A 41 -21.33 6.08 2.56
C ILE A 41 -21.47 5.07 3.71
N THR A 42 -21.69 3.80 3.37
CA THR A 42 -21.89 2.72 4.36
C THR A 42 -20.62 2.35 5.11
N PHE A 43 -19.46 2.41 4.45
CA PHE A 43 -18.17 2.11 5.08
C PHE A 43 -17.09 3.04 4.54
N THR A 44 -16.18 3.46 5.43
CA THR A 44 -14.98 4.23 5.07
C THR A 44 -13.77 3.50 5.61
N ILE A 45 -12.80 3.22 4.74
CA ILE A 45 -11.53 2.59 5.12
C ILE A 45 -10.43 3.62 4.89
N LYS A 46 -9.62 3.85 5.92
CA LYS A 46 -8.39 4.63 5.81
C LYS A 46 -7.23 3.65 5.69
N LEU A 47 -6.50 3.74 4.59
CA LEU A 47 -5.25 3.00 4.43
C LEU A 47 -4.18 3.65 5.32
N LEU A 48 -3.74 2.92 6.33
CA LEU A 48 -2.65 3.32 7.20
C LEU A 48 -1.32 2.77 6.66
N ASN A 49 -0.23 3.30 7.18
CA ASN A 49 1.09 2.74 6.92
C ASN A 49 1.16 1.34 7.51
N LEU A 50 1.87 0.45 6.82
CA LEU A 50 2.09 -0.92 7.26
C LEU A 50 2.93 -0.92 8.53
N ALA A 51 2.58 -1.77 9.49
CA ALA A 51 3.47 -2.11 10.59
C ALA A 51 4.74 -2.81 10.07
N LYS A 52 5.73 -2.98 10.95
CA LYS A 52 7.02 -3.60 10.59
C LYS A 52 6.82 -5.00 10.04
N GLU A 53 6.05 -5.83 10.73
CA GLU A 53 5.79 -7.22 10.37
C GLU A 53 5.00 -7.30 9.06
N GLU A 54 3.99 -6.44 8.89
CA GLU A 54 3.22 -6.35 7.65
C GLU A 54 4.09 -5.90 6.46
N SER A 55 5.04 -5.01 6.70
CA SER A 55 6.00 -4.57 5.66
C SER A 55 6.88 -5.74 5.20
N PHE A 56 7.28 -6.61 6.12
CA PHE A 56 8.10 -7.78 5.80
C PHE A 56 7.29 -8.78 4.99
N SER A 57 6.10 -9.14 5.47
CA SER A 57 5.19 -10.03 4.76
C SER A 57 4.77 -9.47 3.40
N TYR A 58 4.59 -8.15 3.29
CA TYR A 58 4.32 -7.48 2.02
C TYR A 58 5.45 -7.70 1.01
N ILE A 59 6.71 -7.47 1.40
CA ILE A 59 7.87 -7.68 0.53
C ILE A 59 7.98 -9.16 0.15
N GLU A 60 7.88 -10.08 1.11
CA GLU A 60 7.96 -11.53 0.86
C GLU A 60 6.86 -12.01 -0.08
N GLN A 61 5.61 -11.60 0.15
CA GLN A 61 4.48 -11.96 -0.72
C GLN A 61 4.70 -11.47 -2.15
N ARG A 62 5.24 -10.26 -2.32
CA ARG A 62 5.52 -9.68 -3.64
C ARG A 62 6.61 -10.46 -4.37
N ILE A 63 7.63 -10.96 -3.67
CA ILE A 63 8.68 -11.80 -4.26
C ILE A 63 8.11 -13.18 -4.63
N ASN A 64 7.31 -13.78 -3.75
CA ASN A 64 6.66 -15.06 -4.00
C ASN A 64 5.73 -15.03 -5.23
N GLN A 65 5.06 -13.90 -5.50
CA GLN A 65 4.22 -13.72 -6.70
C GLN A 65 5.00 -13.82 -8.02
N VAL A 66 6.31 -13.58 -8.00
CA VAL A 66 7.19 -13.69 -9.18
C VAL A 66 7.75 -15.11 -9.32
N GLY A 67 7.33 -16.05 -8.45
CA GLY A 67 7.75 -17.46 -8.50
C GLY A 67 9.12 -17.72 -7.89
N THR A 68 9.67 -16.77 -7.13
CA THR A 68 10.93 -16.97 -6.39
C THR A 68 10.63 -17.37 -4.95
N SER A 69 11.01 -18.59 -4.58
CA SER A 69 10.90 -19.09 -3.19
C SER A 69 12.15 -18.80 -2.34
N SER A 70 13.15 -18.11 -2.92
CA SER A 70 14.38 -17.77 -2.22
C SER A 70 14.18 -16.53 -1.35
N ILE A 71 14.75 -16.57 -0.14
CA ILE A 71 14.83 -15.40 0.73
C ILE A 71 15.81 -14.42 0.09
N LEU A 72 15.29 -13.40 -0.60
CA LEU A 72 16.10 -12.40 -1.29
C LEU A 72 16.50 -11.22 -0.39
N PHE A 73 15.92 -11.09 0.79
CA PHE A 73 16.23 -10.00 1.73
C PHE A 73 16.62 -10.55 3.08
N THR A 74 17.66 -9.98 3.68
CA THR A 74 18.00 -10.24 5.08
C THR A 74 17.00 -9.54 6.01
N LYS A 75 16.78 -10.07 7.21
CA LYS A 75 15.90 -9.44 8.21
C LYS A 75 16.31 -8.00 8.56
N ASN A 76 17.62 -7.74 8.57
CA ASN A 76 18.14 -6.40 8.85
C ASN A 76 17.86 -5.43 7.71
N ALA A 77 17.97 -5.88 6.44
CA ALA A 77 17.60 -5.06 5.29
C ALA A 77 16.11 -4.75 5.25
N LEU A 78 15.25 -5.72 5.60
CA LEU A 78 13.80 -5.51 5.73
C LEU A 78 13.49 -4.48 6.82
N ALA A 79 14.14 -4.58 7.97
CA ALA A 79 13.97 -3.63 9.08
C ALA A 79 14.35 -2.21 8.67
N LEU A 80 15.50 -2.03 8.01
CA LEU A 80 15.95 -0.73 7.52
C LEU A 80 15.01 -0.18 6.43
N THR A 81 14.55 -1.04 5.53
CA THR A 81 13.57 -0.66 4.48
C THR A 81 12.27 -0.16 5.10
N HIS A 82 11.76 -0.82 6.14
CA HIS A 82 10.56 -0.37 6.84
C HIS A 82 10.80 0.99 7.54
N GLN A 83 11.91 1.12 8.27
CA GLN A 83 12.26 2.36 8.96
C GLN A 83 12.40 3.55 8.00
N ALA A 84 13.09 3.36 6.87
CA ALA A 84 13.29 4.41 5.87
C ALA A 84 12.02 4.75 5.08
N SER A 85 11.13 3.77 4.87
CA SER A 85 9.88 3.99 4.14
C SER A 85 8.75 4.56 5.01
N GLY A 86 8.86 4.45 6.34
CA GLY A 86 7.78 4.79 7.28
C GLY A 86 6.55 3.90 7.17
N GLY A 87 6.69 2.69 6.61
CA GLY A 87 5.58 1.77 6.35
C GLY A 87 4.72 2.14 5.12
N ILE A 88 5.10 3.16 4.35
CA ILE A 88 4.37 3.58 3.15
C ILE A 88 4.68 2.58 2.02
N MET A 89 3.67 1.81 1.59
CA MET A 89 3.82 0.76 0.55
C MET A 89 4.57 1.23 -0.70
N ARG A 90 4.28 2.44 -1.19
CA ARG A 90 4.97 3.01 -2.36
C ARG A 90 6.47 3.18 -2.10
N ASN A 91 6.84 3.75 -0.95
CA ASN A 91 8.23 3.97 -0.58
C ASN A 91 8.96 2.64 -0.33
N ILE A 92 8.29 1.69 0.33
CA ILE A 92 8.80 0.31 0.49
C ILE A 92 9.19 -0.26 -0.87
N ASN A 93 8.28 -0.20 -1.85
CA ASN A 93 8.52 -0.74 -3.17
C ASN A 93 9.69 -0.03 -3.89
N THR A 94 9.75 1.30 -3.81
CA THR A 94 10.84 2.07 -4.41
C THR A 94 12.20 1.72 -3.82
N ILE A 95 12.30 1.66 -2.47
CA ILE A 95 13.55 1.33 -1.78
C ILE A 95 13.94 -0.11 -2.08
N ALA A 96 13.01 -1.07 -1.94
CA ALA A 96 13.27 -2.48 -2.17
C ALA A 96 13.73 -2.76 -3.62
N GLN A 97 13.09 -2.14 -4.61
CA GLN A 97 13.46 -2.30 -6.02
C GLN A 97 14.87 -1.75 -6.29
N ALA A 98 15.19 -0.56 -5.77
CA ALA A 98 16.51 0.02 -5.93
C ALA A 98 17.58 -0.80 -5.21
N ALA A 99 17.28 -1.32 -4.02
CA ALA A 99 18.19 -2.18 -3.25
C ALA A 99 18.45 -3.53 -3.94
N LEU A 100 17.43 -4.13 -4.57
CA LEU A 100 17.59 -5.32 -5.42
C LEU A 100 18.54 -5.05 -6.59
N VAL A 101 18.41 -3.90 -7.25
CA VAL A 101 19.34 -3.52 -8.34
C VAL A 101 20.77 -3.37 -7.81
N LYS A 102 20.94 -2.77 -6.63
CA LYS A 102 22.26 -2.63 -5.99
C LYS A 102 22.89 -3.98 -5.66
N ALA A 103 22.13 -4.89 -5.04
CA ALA A 103 22.59 -6.25 -4.73
C ALA A 103 22.97 -7.02 -6.01
N PHE A 104 22.17 -6.89 -7.06
CA PHE A 104 22.47 -7.50 -8.36
C PHE A 104 23.77 -6.99 -8.97
N LEU A 105 24.03 -5.68 -8.93
CA LEU A 105 25.26 -5.08 -9.48
C LEU A 105 26.53 -5.59 -8.80
N VAL A 106 26.48 -5.88 -7.51
CA VAL A 106 27.61 -6.45 -6.75
C VAL A 106 27.58 -7.98 -6.70
N LYS A 107 26.67 -8.63 -7.44
CA LYS A 107 26.46 -10.09 -7.47
C LYS A 107 26.19 -10.68 -6.09
N SER A 108 25.57 -9.92 -5.19
CA SER A 108 25.17 -10.42 -3.89
C SER A 108 23.94 -11.32 -4.02
N PRO A 109 23.92 -12.51 -3.39
CA PRO A 109 22.77 -13.42 -3.43
C PRO A 109 21.55 -12.88 -2.67
N GLN A 110 21.74 -11.92 -1.76
CA GLN A 110 20.68 -11.35 -0.94
C GLN A 110 20.86 -9.83 -0.77
N VAL A 111 19.74 -9.13 -0.60
CA VAL A 111 19.73 -7.73 -0.21
C VAL A 111 20.09 -7.63 1.28
N GLU A 112 21.31 -7.20 1.50
CA GLU A 112 21.85 -6.78 2.80
C GLU A 112 21.60 -5.29 3.11
N VAL A 113 21.89 -4.90 4.35
CA VAL A 113 21.71 -3.55 4.89
C VAL A 113 22.45 -2.51 4.06
N GLU A 114 23.67 -2.81 3.64
CA GLU A 114 24.52 -1.92 2.83
C GLU A 114 23.86 -1.49 1.52
N HIS A 115 23.15 -2.40 0.85
CA HIS A 115 22.45 -2.08 -0.40
C HIS A 115 21.31 -1.11 -0.16
N VAL A 116 20.55 -1.31 0.92
CA VAL A 116 19.45 -0.44 1.33
C VAL A 116 19.98 0.93 1.76
N GLN A 117 21.05 0.97 2.55
CA GLN A 117 21.70 2.20 2.98
C GLN A 117 22.15 3.05 1.79
N SER A 118 22.77 2.41 0.78
CA SER A 118 23.23 3.10 -0.44
C SER A 118 22.11 3.73 -1.27
N VAL A 119 20.85 3.32 -1.06
CA VAL A 119 19.67 3.87 -1.71
C VAL A 119 19.11 5.05 -0.92
N ILE A 120 19.18 5.00 0.42
CA ILE A 120 18.65 6.04 1.31
C ILE A 120 19.56 7.29 1.30
N GLU A 121 20.87 7.11 1.14
CA GLU A 121 21.86 8.20 1.15
C GLU A 121 21.96 8.99 -0.16
N ARG A 122 21.13 8.68 -1.16
CA ARG A 122 21.04 9.38 -2.44
C ARG A 122 19.92 10.40 -2.47
#